data_AF-A0A7J9P4L7-F1
#
_entry.id   AF-A0A7J9P4L7-F1
#
_cell.length_a   1.000
_cell.length_b   1.000
_cell.length_c   1.000
_cell.angle_alpha   90.00
_cell.angle_beta   90.00
_cell.angle_gamma   90.00
#
_symmetry.space_group_name_H-M   'P 1'
#
loop_
_entity.id
_entity.type
_entity.pdbx_description
1 polymer ?
#
loop_
_entity_poly.entity_id
_entity_poly.type
_entity_poly.pdbx_seq_one_letter_code
_entity_poly.pdbx_strand_id
1 'polypeptide(L)'
;MLTDTVGNRLISQDHFGNSYITLLSPGTGAQHYIEGSIRNPIYSELIKNVNQWPQDKIDKFYDIISDFMALHTHIEDYDLVLEELGDKILNLSGEFADVAAIRSIFTKLEPQHRIHIMYESVANLKTNLTNELDANYNFYMKYRNDPNLSQKIHIEGLYLHFMLRFCKTALKYGHGAKMIKLKGTKYESKISPNKDVAKFSKYHSLTSLFLLRFVAYSKNKLSADEILDDISEYSGLLPRGLEYGDEIFDI
;
A
#
# COMPACT_ATOMS: atom_id res chain seq x y z
N MET A 1 -38.74 8.10 -26.51
CA MET A 1 -37.45 8.67 -26.09
C MET A 1 -37.40 8.62 -24.57
N LEU A 2 -36.79 7.57 -24.03
CA LEU A 2 -36.37 7.47 -22.64
C LEU A 2 -34.96 6.86 -22.70
N THR A 3 -33.98 7.65 -22.32
CA THR A 3 -32.57 7.26 -22.22
C THR A 3 -32.37 6.59 -20.86
N ASP A 4 -32.16 5.28 -20.85
CA ASP A 4 -31.73 4.53 -19.68
C ASP A 4 -30.26 4.84 -19.38
N THR A 5 -30.04 5.83 -18.51
CA THR A 5 -28.75 6.14 -17.87
C THR A 5 -28.56 5.41 -16.54
N VAL A 6 -29.02 4.17 -16.44
CA VAL A 6 -28.94 3.37 -15.20
C VAL A 6 -28.10 2.13 -15.48
N GLY A 7 -26.80 2.20 -15.18
CA GLY A 7 -25.92 1.02 -15.28
C GLY A 7 -24.45 1.23 -14.97
N ASN A 8 -23.91 2.45 -15.12
CA ASN A 8 -22.44 2.66 -15.05
C ASN A 8 -21.86 3.05 -13.68
N ARG A 9 -22.66 3.23 -12.62
CA ARG A 9 -22.17 3.75 -11.33
C ARG A 9 -21.98 2.73 -10.20
N LEU A 10 -22.41 1.48 -10.34
CA LEU A 10 -22.52 0.56 -9.19
C LEU A 10 -21.40 -0.49 -9.08
N ILE A 11 -20.57 -0.70 -10.10
CA ILE A 11 -19.50 -1.70 -10.00
C ILE A 11 -18.26 -1.12 -9.30
N SER A 12 -17.98 0.19 -9.39
CA SER A 12 -16.75 0.75 -8.83
C SER A 12 -16.79 1.10 -7.34
N GLN A 13 -17.96 1.46 -6.80
CA GLN A 13 -18.07 1.84 -5.38
C GLN A 13 -18.24 0.62 -4.46
N ASP A 14 -18.98 -0.41 -4.88
CA ASP A 14 -19.34 -1.53 -4.00
C ASP A 14 -18.35 -2.70 -4.02
N HIS A 15 -17.52 -2.85 -5.07
CA HIS A 15 -16.56 -3.96 -5.15
C HIS A 15 -15.28 -3.74 -4.36
N PHE A 16 -14.76 -2.52 -4.36
CA PHE A 16 -13.57 -2.15 -3.62
C PHE A 16 -13.88 -1.31 -2.37
N GLY A 17 -15.15 -0.89 -2.17
CA GLY A 17 -15.57 -0.06 -1.04
C GLY A 17 -15.45 -0.72 0.33
N ASN A 18 -15.26 -2.03 0.40
CA ASN A 18 -15.03 -2.76 1.65
C ASN A 18 -13.62 -3.33 1.81
N SER A 19 -12.78 -3.29 0.78
CA SER A 19 -11.40 -3.79 0.83
C SER A 19 -10.41 -2.64 0.75
N TYR A 20 -10.46 -1.79 1.76
CA TYR A 20 -9.41 -0.82 1.98
C TYR A 20 -8.10 -1.55 2.22
N ILE A 21 -7.30 -1.59 1.16
CA ILE A 21 -6.04 -2.28 1.09
C ILE A 21 -5.17 -1.87 2.29
N THR A 22 -4.83 -2.85 3.12
CA THR A 22 -4.32 -2.73 4.50
C THR A 22 -3.12 -1.81 4.73
N LEU A 23 -2.35 -1.41 3.71
CA LEU A 23 -1.29 -0.41 3.87
C LEU A 23 -1.81 1.04 3.87
N LEU A 24 -2.97 1.30 3.30
CA LEU A 24 -3.66 2.60 3.39
C LEU A 24 -4.81 2.59 4.40
N SER A 25 -5.17 1.45 4.97
CA SER A 25 -6.10 1.40 6.10
C SER A 25 -5.54 2.23 7.24
N PRO A 26 -6.33 3.15 7.82
CA PRO A 26 -5.98 3.78 9.08
C PRO A 26 -5.60 2.72 10.12
N GLY A 27 -6.30 1.57 10.07
CA GLY A 27 -5.92 0.26 10.63
C GLY A 27 -4.50 -0.13 10.23
N THR A 28 -3.51 0.01 11.13
CA THR A 28 -2.13 -0.32 10.77
C THR A 28 -2.08 -1.75 10.28
N GLY A 29 -1.61 -1.95 9.06
CA GLY A 29 -1.50 -3.28 8.49
C GLY A 29 -0.63 -4.25 9.27
N ALA A 30 0.12 -3.78 10.27
CA ALA A 30 0.91 -4.58 11.18
C ALA A 30 0.21 -4.91 12.51
N GLN A 31 -1.11 -4.74 12.64
CA GLN A 31 -1.84 -4.86 13.92
C GLN A 31 -1.47 -6.11 14.72
N HIS A 32 -1.46 -7.29 14.08
CA HIS A 32 -1.10 -8.56 14.74
C HIS A 32 0.31 -8.56 15.33
N TYR A 33 1.28 -8.00 14.62
CA TYR A 33 2.65 -7.86 15.13
C TYR A 33 2.70 -6.92 16.32
N ILE A 34 2.00 -5.79 16.24
CA ILE A 34 1.99 -4.79 17.29
C ILE A 34 1.31 -5.33 18.56
N GLU A 35 0.15 -5.99 18.43
CA GLU A 35 -0.58 -6.60 19.54
C GLU A 35 0.17 -7.77 20.18
N GLY A 36 0.75 -8.66 19.36
CA GLY A 36 1.34 -9.92 19.83
C GLY A 36 2.81 -9.80 20.25
N SER A 37 3.58 -8.94 19.60
CA SER A 37 5.05 -8.92 19.72
C SER A 37 5.59 -7.69 20.43
N ILE A 38 4.85 -6.57 20.41
CA ILE A 38 5.28 -5.32 21.03
C ILE A 38 4.42 -5.06 22.27
N ARG A 39 4.79 -5.65 23.41
CA ARG A 39 4.18 -5.38 24.72
C ARG A 39 4.63 -4.02 25.29
N ASN A 40 4.45 -2.94 24.54
CA ASN A 40 4.86 -1.61 24.95
C ASN A 40 3.65 -0.65 24.93
N PRO A 41 3.37 0.07 26.04
CA PRO A 41 2.22 0.95 26.18
C PRO A 41 2.08 2.01 25.07
N ILE A 42 3.20 2.52 24.56
CA ILE A 42 3.24 3.52 23.48
C ILE A 42 2.60 2.95 22.20
N TYR A 43 2.70 1.64 21.97
CA TYR A 43 2.19 0.99 20.77
C TYR A 43 0.73 0.55 20.90
N SER A 44 0.31 0.17 22.11
CA SER A 44 -1.11 -0.07 22.40
C SER A 44 -1.95 1.20 22.17
N GLU A 45 -1.37 2.37 22.45
CA GLU A 45 -1.98 3.66 22.11
C GLU A 45 -2.14 3.87 20.60
N LEU A 46 -1.14 3.47 19.80
CA LEU A 46 -1.21 3.54 18.34
C LEU A 46 -2.33 2.67 17.76
N ILE A 47 -2.47 1.42 18.20
CA ILE A 47 -3.58 0.54 17.76
C ILE A 47 -4.93 1.11 18.19
N LYS A 48 -5.02 1.59 19.43
CA LYS A 48 -6.27 2.15 19.97
C LYS A 48 -6.73 3.37 19.20
N ASN A 49 -5.83 4.33 18.92
CA ASN A 49 -6.16 5.55 18.19
C ASN A 49 -6.67 5.23 16.79
N VAL A 50 -6.06 4.24 16.15
CA VAL A 50 -6.39 3.78 14.81
C VAL A 50 -7.74 3.05 14.73
N ASN A 51 -7.97 2.08 15.63
CA ASN A 51 -9.16 1.23 15.59
C ASN A 51 -10.44 1.94 16.01
N GLN A 52 -10.33 3.16 16.56
CA GLN A 52 -11.46 3.97 17.00
C GLN A 52 -11.98 4.92 15.93
N TRP A 53 -11.39 4.93 14.74
CA TRP A 53 -11.85 5.82 13.68
C TRP A 53 -13.21 5.39 13.16
N PRO A 54 -14.17 6.32 13.07
CA PRO A 54 -15.46 6.03 12.46
C PRO A 54 -15.31 5.95 10.93
N GLN A 55 -16.16 5.17 10.27
CA GLN A 55 -16.04 4.86 8.85
C GLN A 55 -16.08 6.11 7.96
N ASP A 56 -16.88 7.12 8.31
CA ASP A 56 -16.97 8.40 7.61
C ASP A 56 -15.63 9.16 7.61
N LYS A 57 -14.90 9.12 8.72
CA LYS A 57 -13.55 9.68 8.82
C LYS A 57 -12.55 8.91 7.95
N ILE A 58 -12.67 7.58 7.90
CA ILE A 58 -11.86 6.72 7.05
C ILE A 58 -12.11 7.08 5.57
N ASP A 59 -13.38 7.16 5.15
CA ASP A 59 -13.75 7.48 3.78
C ASP A 59 -13.26 8.88 3.37
N LYS A 60 -13.34 9.85 4.29
CA LYS A 60 -12.81 11.20 4.07
C LYS A 60 -11.29 11.24 3.98
N PHE A 61 -10.60 10.45 4.80
CA PHE A 61 -9.15 10.28 4.68
C PHE A 61 -8.78 9.79 3.28
N TYR A 62 -9.49 8.76 2.78
CA TYR A 62 -9.28 8.26 1.42
C TYR A 62 -9.60 9.29 0.34
N ASP A 63 -10.61 10.11 0.57
CA ASP A 63 -10.96 11.17 -0.36
C ASP A 63 -9.82 12.20 -0.47
N ILE A 64 -9.30 12.67 0.66
CA ILE A 64 -8.21 13.64 0.72
C ILE A 64 -6.95 13.09 0.05
N ILE A 65 -6.54 11.86 0.36
CA ILE A 65 -5.32 11.30 -0.25
C ILE A 65 -5.53 11.06 -1.75
N SER A 66 -6.74 10.69 -2.19
CA SER A 66 -7.05 10.51 -3.61
C SER A 66 -7.05 11.82 -4.38
N ASP A 67 -7.64 12.88 -3.82
CA ASP A 67 -7.64 14.22 -4.38
C ASP A 67 -6.21 14.75 -4.47
N PHE A 68 -5.40 14.48 -3.46
CA PHE A 68 -4.00 14.87 -3.47
C PHE A 68 -3.22 14.15 -4.56
N MET A 69 -3.36 12.84 -4.69
CA MET A 69 -2.69 12.10 -5.78
C MET A 69 -3.12 12.55 -7.17
N ALA A 70 -4.35 13.02 -7.32
CA ALA A 70 -4.84 13.56 -8.59
C ALA A 70 -4.21 14.91 -8.95
N LEU A 71 -3.81 15.70 -7.96
CA LEU A 71 -3.11 16.97 -8.18
C LEU A 71 -1.64 16.77 -8.59
N HIS A 72 -1.05 15.63 -8.22
CA HIS A 72 0.35 15.32 -8.44
C HIS A 72 0.50 14.04 -9.26
N THR A 73 0.25 14.19 -10.56
CA THR A 73 0.18 13.08 -11.51
C THR A 73 1.55 12.50 -11.86
N HIS A 74 2.64 13.27 -11.71
CA HIS A 74 4.00 12.85 -12.02
C HIS A 74 4.74 12.30 -10.79
N ILE A 75 5.39 11.15 -10.93
CA ILE A 75 6.16 10.52 -9.85
C ILE A 75 7.45 11.25 -9.53
N GLU A 76 8.03 12.00 -10.48
CA GLU A 76 9.33 12.65 -10.29
C GLU A 76 9.32 13.64 -9.11
N ASP A 77 8.16 14.20 -8.80
CA ASP A 77 7.93 15.09 -7.66
C ASP A 77 7.56 14.33 -6.38
N TYR A 78 7.57 12.99 -6.37
CA TYR A 78 6.87 12.22 -5.34
C TYR A 78 7.42 12.37 -3.92
N ASP A 79 8.74 12.56 -3.76
CA ASP A 79 9.30 12.82 -2.43
C ASP A 79 8.75 14.15 -1.88
N LEU A 80 8.51 15.16 -2.74
CA LEU A 80 7.82 16.41 -2.38
C LEU A 80 6.33 16.15 -2.14
N VAL A 81 5.68 15.33 -2.96
CA VAL A 81 4.26 14.92 -2.80
C VAL A 81 4.05 14.28 -1.43
N LEU A 82 4.93 13.39 -0.98
CA LEU A 82 4.80 12.78 0.36
C LEU A 82 5.01 13.78 1.49
N GLU A 83 5.94 14.72 1.33
CA GLU A 83 6.18 15.79 2.31
C GLU A 83 4.97 16.72 2.40
N GLU A 84 4.47 17.18 1.26
CA GLU A 84 3.29 18.04 1.13
C GLU A 84 2.01 17.34 1.59
N LEU A 85 1.82 16.05 1.29
CA LEU A 85 0.69 15.25 1.78
C LEU A 85 0.74 15.14 3.30
N GLY A 86 1.94 14.89 3.84
CA GLY A 86 2.18 14.85 5.28
C GLY A 86 1.76 16.16 5.92
N ASP A 87 2.22 17.29 5.40
CA ASP A 87 1.90 18.60 5.93
C ASP A 87 0.42 18.95 5.74
N LYS A 88 -0.19 18.63 4.60
CA LYS A 88 -1.60 18.90 4.33
C LYS A 88 -2.51 18.09 5.24
N ILE A 89 -2.22 16.80 5.47
CA ILE A 89 -2.99 15.96 6.41
C ILE A 89 -2.81 16.46 7.85
N LEU A 90 -1.61 16.89 8.23
CA LEU A 90 -1.31 17.36 9.59
C LEU A 90 -1.85 18.76 9.87
N ASN A 91 -1.96 19.60 8.84
CA ASN A 91 -2.48 20.98 8.93
C ASN A 91 -4.01 21.06 8.83
N LEU A 92 -4.71 19.95 8.55
CA LEU A 92 -6.17 19.84 8.75
C LEU A 92 -6.49 19.78 10.25
N SER A 93 -6.26 20.91 10.93
CA SER A 93 -6.30 21.04 12.39
C SER A 93 -7.69 20.73 12.94
N GLY A 94 -7.89 19.49 13.38
CA GLY A 94 -9.05 19.03 14.13
C GLY A 94 -9.48 17.62 13.73
N GLU A 95 -9.72 17.39 12.44
CA GLU A 95 -10.38 16.18 11.97
C GLU A 95 -9.44 14.95 11.92
N PHE A 96 -8.17 15.19 11.60
CA PHE A 96 -7.13 14.15 11.53
C PHE A 96 -6.03 14.35 12.58
N ALA A 97 -6.34 14.97 13.73
CA ALA A 97 -5.40 15.12 14.84
C ALA A 97 -4.78 13.77 15.29
N ASP A 98 -5.55 12.68 15.16
CA ASP A 98 -5.07 11.34 15.44
C ASP A 98 -3.95 10.88 14.50
N VAL A 99 -3.88 11.37 13.24
CA VAL A 99 -2.75 11.10 12.33
C VAL A 99 -1.47 11.72 12.87
N ALA A 100 -1.55 12.95 13.39
CA ALA A 100 -0.42 13.61 14.03
C ALA A 100 0.04 12.84 15.29
N ALA A 101 -0.92 12.32 16.07
CA ALA A 101 -0.64 11.47 17.21
C ALA A 101 0.04 10.15 16.80
N ILE A 102 -0.47 9.47 15.76
CA ILE A 102 0.12 8.25 15.20
C ILE A 102 1.55 8.52 14.71
N ARG A 103 1.79 9.61 13.95
CA ARG A 103 3.13 10.01 13.49
C ARG A 103 4.06 10.25 14.67
N SER A 104 3.60 11.00 15.67
CA SER A 104 4.35 11.29 16.90
C SER A 104 4.73 10.02 17.65
N ILE A 105 3.77 9.11 17.84
CA ILE A 105 4.01 7.80 18.46
C ILE A 105 5.01 7.00 17.63
N PHE A 106 4.80 6.89 16.31
CA PHE A 106 5.66 6.15 15.40
C PHE A 106 7.10 6.65 15.45
N THR A 107 7.32 7.96 15.52
CA THR A 107 8.67 8.55 15.60
C THR A 107 9.42 8.23 16.90
N LYS A 108 8.68 7.95 17.99
CA LYS A 108 9.25 7.57 19.30
C LYS A 108 9.61 6.09 19.38
N LEU A 109 9.18 5.28 18.41
CA LEU A 109 9.48 3.85 18.37
C LEU A 109 10.94 3.63 17.97
N GLU A 110 11.55 2.59 18.56
CA GLU A 110 12.90 2.21 18.18
C GLU A 110 12.96 1.86 16.67
N PRO A 111 14.04 2.20 15.95
CA PRO A 111 14.17 1.95 14.51
C PRO A 111 13.79 0.53 14.07
N GLN A 112 14.19 -0.49 14.83
CA GLN A 112 13.84 -1.88 14.54
C GLN A 112 12.33 -2.15 14.52
N HIS A 113 11.57 -1.55 15.43
CA HIS A 113 10.13 -1.76 15.53
C HIS A 113 9.41 -1.04 14.40
N ARG A 114 9.88 0.14 14.01
CA ARG A 114 9.39 0.86 12.82
C ARG A 114 9.56 0.02 11.55
N ILE A 115 10.77 -0.49 11.31
CA ILE A 115 11.07 -1.34 10.15
C ILE A 115 10.21 -2.61 10.16
N HIS A 116 10.03 -3.23 11.31
CA HIS A 116 9.20 -4.42 11.42
C HIS A 116 7.72 -4.12 11.16
N ILE A 117 7.18 -3.03 11.71
CA ILE A 117 5.81 -2.58 11.44
C ILE A 117 5.64 -2.33 9.93
N MET A 118 6.56 -1.60 9.29
CA MET A 118 6.51 -1.37 7.85
C MET A 118 6.58 -2.68 7.06
N TYR A 119 7.42 -3.63 7.48
CA TYR A 119 7.53 -4.94 6.83
C TYR A 119 6.22 -5.72 6.89
N GLU A 120 5.60 -5.81 8.08
CA GLU A 120 4.34 -6.52 8.28
C GLU A 120 3.18 -5.85 7.51
N SER A 121 3.15 -4.51 7.46
CA SER A 121 2.19 -3.78 6.64
C SER A 121 2.31 -4.14 5.15
N VAL A 122 3.54 -4.24 4.62
CA VAL A 122 3.76 -4.67 3.22
C VAL A 122 3.44 -6.16 3.03
N ALA A 123 3.68 -7.00 4.03
CA ALA A 123 3.36 -8.42 3.97
C ALA A 123 1.85 -8.64 3.87
N ASN A 124 1.07 -7.93 4.68
CA ASN A 124 -0.38 -8.01 4.64
C ASN A 124 -0.96 -7.37 3.38
N LEU A 125 -0.36 -6.27 2.90
CA LEU A 125 -0.67 -5.72 1.59
C LEU A 125 -0.47 -6.76 0.47
N LYS A 126 0.65 -7.50 0.47
CA LYS A 126 0.91 -8.56 -0.52
C LYS A 126 -0.21 -9.59 -0.53
N THR A 127 -0.65 -10.02 0.65
CA THR A 127 -1.75 -11.00 0.80
C THR A 127 -3.04 -10.45 0.23
N ASN A 128 -3.41 -9.21 0.58
CA ASN A 128 -4.63 -8.59 0.05
C ASN A 128 -4.58 -8.43 -1.47
N LEU A 129 -3.48 -7.92 -2.02
CA LEU A 129 -3.33 -7.77 -3.48
C LEU A 129 -3.43 -9.13 -4.20
N THR A 130 -2.96 -10.20 -3.56
CA THR A 130 -3.10 -11.56 -4.13
C THR A 130 -4.57 -11.97 -4.17
N ASN A 131 -5.31 -11.78 -3.07
CA ASN A 131 -6.75 -12.07 -3.02
C ASN A 131 -7.55 -11.21 -4.01
N GLU A 132 -7.21 -9.93 -4.12
CA GLU A 132 -7.84 -8.99 -5.06
C GLU A 132 -7.54 -9.35 -6.52
N LEU A 133 -6.33 -9.86 -6.82
CA LEU A 133 -6.00 -10.38 -8.16
C LEU A 133 -6.83 -11.62 -8.52
N ASP A 134 -7.01 -12.54 -7.58
CA ASP A 134 -7.84 -13.73 -7.79
C ASP A 134 -9.30 -13.34 -8.02
N ALA A 135 -9.81 -12.37 -7.24
CA ALA A 135 -11.13 -11.79 -7.43
C ALA A 135 -11.26 -11.10 -8.80
N ASN A 136 -10.30 -10.25 -9.16
CA ASN A 136 -10.24 -9.54 -10.44
C ASN A 136 -10.26 -10.52 -11.63
N TYR A 137 -9.50 -11.63 -11.56
CA TYR A 137 -9.52 -12.68 -12.58
C TYR A 137 -10.91 -13.31 -12.74
N ASN A 138 -11.59 -13.61 -11.63
CA ASN A 138 -12.96 -14.14 -11.68
C ASN A 138 -13.94 -13.15 -12.30
N PHE A 139 -13.79 -11.84 -12.04
CA PHE A 139 -14.59 -10.80 -12.67
C PHE A 139 -14.29 -10.68 -14.16
N TYR A 140 -13.01 -10.72 -14.55
CA TYR A 140 -12.64 -10.69 -15.95
C TYR A 140 -13.31 -11.84 -16.71
N MET A 141 -13.27 -13.05 -16.16
CA MET A 141 -13.92 -14.22 -16.76
C MET A 141 -15.44 -14.07 -16.87
N LYS A 142 -16.09 -13.48 -15.84
CA LYS A 142 -17.53 -13.21 -15.83
C LYS A 142 -17.95 -12.17 -16.87
N TYR A 143 -17.14 -11.11 -17.05
CA TYR A 143 -17.47 -9.96 -17.89
C TYR A 143 -16.71 -9.90 -19.21
N ARG A 144 -16.03 -10.98 -19.62
CA ARG A 144 -15.23 -11.07 -20.85
C ARG A 144 -15.99 -10.72 -22.15
N ASN A 145 -17.32 -10.79 -22.14
CA ASN A 145 -18.16 -10.47 -23.29
C ASN A 145 -18.57 -8.99 -23.35
N ASP A 146 -18.27 -8.20 -22.31
CA ASP A 146 -18.45 -6.75 -22.28
C ASP A 146 -17.07 -6.09 -22.51
N PRO A 147 -16.79 -5.53 -23.69
CA PRO A 147 -15.48 -4.95 -24.00
C PRO A 147 -15.06 -3.82 -23.05
N ASN A 148 -16.00 -2.96 -22.66
CA ASN A 148 -15.70 -1.81 -21.82
C ASN A 148 -15.37 -2.25 -20.39
N LEU A 149 -16.18 -3.17 -19.86
CA LEU A 149 -15.98 -3.66 -18.49
C LEU A 149 -14.78 -4.59 -18.39
N SER A 150 -14.57 -5.47 -19.38
CA SER A 150 -13.39 -6.35 -19.42
C SER A 150 -12.09 -5.56 -19.56
N GLN A 151 -12.04 -4.50 -20.37
CA GLN A 151 -10.88 -3.63 -20.48
C GLN A 151 -10.56 -2.95 -19.14
N LYS A 152 -11.58 -2.40 -18.46
CA LYS A 152 -11.39 -1.78 -17.15
C LYS A 152 -10.83 -2.76 -16.12
N ILE A 153 -11.44 -3.95 -16.01
CA ILE A 153 -10.99 -5.00 -15.08
C ILE A 153 -9.56 -5.43 -15.42
N HIS A 154 -9.23 -5.53 -16.71
CA HIS A 154 -7.89 -5.89 -17.15
C HIS A 154 -6.84 -4.85 -16.72
N ILE A 155 -7.11 -3.56 -16.89
CA ILE A 155 -6.23 -2.47 -16.46
C ILE A 155 -6.02 -2.52 -14.93
N GLU A 156 -7.09 -2.73 -14.16
CA GLU A 156 -7.00 -2.93 -12.71
C GLU A 156 -6.11 -4.12 -12.36
N GLY A 157 -6.31 -5.27 -13.03
CA GLY A 157 -5.52 -6.47 -12.82
C GLY A 157 -4.03 -6.27 -13.14
N LEU A 158 -3.72 -5.56 -14.23
CA LEU A 158 -2.34 -5.20 -14.58
C LEU A 158 -1.70 -4.35 -13.47
N TYR A 159 -2.41 -3.36 -12.96
CA TYR A 159 -1.89 -2.46 -11.94
C TYR A 159 -1.75 -3.14 -10.56
N LEU A 160 -2.71 -3.98 -10.17
CA LEU A 160 -2.60 -4.84 -8.98
C LEU A 160 -1.38 -5.77 -9.06
N HIS A 161 -1.14 -6.38 -10.23
CA HIS A 161 0.02 -7.23 -10.45
C HIS A 161 1.33 -6.44 -10.35
N PHE A 162 1.36 -5.26 -10.95
CA PHE A 162 2.49 -4.33 -10.87
C PHE A 162 2.82 -3.98 -9.41
N MET A 163 1.83 -3.54 -8.62
CA MET A 163 2.00 -3.28 -7.19
C MET A 163 2.50 -4.52 -6.42
N LEU A 164 1.95 -5.70 -6.72
CA LEU A 164 2.36 -6.96 -6.08
C LEU A 164 3.86 -7.26 -6.29
N ARG A 165 4.42 -6.93 -7.47
CA ARG A 165 5.86 -7.09 -7.75
C ARG A 165 6.70 -6.16 -6.87
N PHE A 166 6.24 -4.93 -6.61
CA PHE A 166 6.89 -4.01 -5.67
C PHE A 166 6.81 -4.51 -4.24
N CYS A 167 5.66 -5.03 -3.78
CA CYS A 167 5.53 -5.67 -2.47
C CYS A 167 6.52 -6.81 -2.27
N LYS A 168 6.62 -7.73 -3.25
CA LYS A 168 7.57 -8.86 -3.21
C LYS A 168 9.02 -8.37 -3.11
N THR A 169 9.36 -7.34 -3.88
CA THR A 169 10.70 -6.76 -3.88
C THR A 169 11.01 -6.04 -2.55
N ALA A 170 10.06 -5.30 -2.00
CA ALA A 170 10.17 -4.69 -0.67
C ALA A 170 10.41 -5.77 0.39
N LEU A 171 9.60 -6.83 0.44
CA LEU A 171 9.74 -7.90 1.42
C LEU A 171 11.08 -8.63 1.32
N LYS A 172 11.61 -8.83 0.11
CA LYS A 172 12.94 -9.41 -0.11
C LYS A 172 14.03 -8.63 0.64
N TYR A 173 14.04 -7.30 0.54
CA TYR A 173 15.01 -6.45 1.25
C TYR A 173 14.65 -6.26 2.73
N GLY A 174 13.36 -6.23 3.05
CA GLY A 174 12.87 -6.09 4.42
C GLY A 174 13.15 -7.32 5.28
N HIS A 175 13.19 -8.53 4.70
CA HIS A 175 13.60 -9.75 5.40
C HIS A 175 15.04 -9.64 5.91
N GLY A 176 15.96 -9.21 5.04
CA GLY A 176 17.35 -8.90 5.42
C GLY A 176 17.44 -7.84 6.51
N ALA A 177 16.64 -6.77 6.42
CA ALA A 177 16.60 -5.69 7.40
C ALA A 177 16.04 -6.12 8.78
N LYS A 178 15.03 -7.00 8.82
CA LYS A 178 14.43 -7.54 10.05
C LYS A 178 15.33 -8.59 10.72
N MET A 179 16.11 -9.35 9.94
CA MET A 179 17.00 -10.41 10.44
C MET A 179 18.26 -9.90 11.19
N ILE A 180 18.61 -8.62 11.08
CA ILE A 180 19.75 -8.00 11.78
C ILE A 180 19.63 -8.16 13.32
N LYS A 181 18.44 -8.46 13.85
CA LYS A 181 18.20 -8.63 15.29
C LYS A 181 18.07 -10.08 15.80
N LEU A 182 18.01 -11.11 14.95
CA LEU A 182 17.91 -12.50 15.45
C LEU A 182 19.28 -13.12 15.79
N LYS A 183 20.39 -12.52 15.34
CA LYS A 183 21.75 -12.95 15.70
C LYS A 183 22.40 -11.99 16.68
N GLY A 184 21.80 -11.89 17.87
CA GLY A 184 22.55 -11.48 19.05
C GLY A 184 23.57 -12.57 19.40
N THR A 185 24.74 -12.55 18.77
CA THR A 185 26.07 -13.04 19.22
C THR A 185 26.93 -13.38 18.00
N LYS A 186 28.05 -12.65 17.87
CA LYS A 186 29.23 -12.98 17.05
C LYS A 186 28.95 -13.54 15.64
N TYR A 187 28.63 -12.67 14.70
CA TYR A 187 29.08 -12.87 13.32
C TYR A 187 29.34 -11.49 12.71
N GLU A 188 30.60 -11.22 12.39
CA GLU A 188 30.97 -10.21 11.40
C GLU A 188 30.39 -10.67 10.06
N SER A 189 29.11 -10.39 9.80
CA SER A 189 28.57 -10.54 8.46
C SER A 189 28.85 -9.24 7.70
N LYS A 190 29.64 -9.37 6.62
CA LYS A 190 29.91 -8.33 5.62
C LYS A 190 28.66 -7.96 4.81
N ILE A 191 27.52 -7.76 5.45
CA ILE A 191 26.32 -7.19 4.84
C ILE A 191 26.17 -5.81 5.46
N SER A 192 26.54 -4.78 4.69
CA SER A 192 26.42 -3.39 5.12
C SER A 192 24.95 -3.13 5.50
N PRO A 193 24.63 -2.97 6.80
CA PRO A 193 23.25 -2.81 7.31
C PRO A 193 22.48 -1.69 6.63
N ASN A 194 23.21 -0.76 6.01
CA ASN A 194 22.68 0.43 5.38
C ASN A 194 22.03 0.17 4.02
N LYS A 195 22.48 -0.85 3.27
CA LYS A 195 22.02 -1.05 1.88
C LYS A 195 20.63 -1.68 1.78
N ASP A 196 20.35 -2.72 2.56
CA ASP A 196 19.05 -3.39 2.50
C ASP A 196 17.95 -2.56 3.17
N VAL A 197 18.26 -1.82 4.23
CA VAL A 197 17.33 -0.86 4.84
C VAL A 197 16.99 0.27 3.87
N ALA A 198 17.98 0.83 3.17
CA ALA A 198 17.74 1.86 2.15
C ALA A 198 16.90 1.32 0.99
N LYS A 199 17.19 0.10 0.51
CA LYS A 199 16.38 -0.54 -0.54
C LYS A 199 14.97 -0.83 -0.07
N PHE A 200 14.80 -1.39 1.14
CA PHE A 200 13.48 -1.65 1.71
C PHE A 200 12.67 -0.35 1.80
N SER A 201 13.27 0.72 2.33
CA SER A 201 12.62 2.03 2.44
C SER A 201 12.20 2.58 1.07
N LYS A 202 13.07 2.45 0.06
CA LYS A 202 12.74 2.83 -1.33
C LYS A 202 11.53 2.05 -1.86
N TYR A 203 11.57 0.72 -1.82
CA TYR A 203 10.49 -0.10 -2.37
C TYR A 203 9.20 -0.02 -1.55
N HIS A 204 9.28 0.17 -0.23
CA HIS A 204 8.12 0.48 0.60
C HIS A 204 7.45 1.80 0.17
N SER A 205 8.24 2.85 -0.07
CA SER A 205 7.72 4.16 -0.47
C SER A 205 7.05 4.10 -1.85
N LEU A 206 7.68 3.41 -2.80
CA LEU A 206 7.09 3.13 -4.12
C LEU A 206 5.84 2.27 -4.03
N THR A 207 5.80 1.29 -3.12
CA THR A 207 4.60 0.47 -2.90
C THR A 207 3.45 1.31 -2.35
N SER A 208 3.74 2.18 -1.39
CA SER A 208 2.76 3.12 -0.81
C SER A 208 2.23 4.07 -1.89
N LEU A 209 3.11 4.55 -2.75
CA LEU A 209 2.80 5.44 -3.86
C LEU A 209 1.83 4.85 -4.86
N PHE A 210 2.18 3.71 -5.43
CA PHE A 210 1.32 3.05 -6.41
C PHE A 210 -0.02 2.69 -5.79
N LEU A 211 -0.03 2.34 -4.51
CA LEU A 211 -1.27 2.09 -3.80
C LEU A 211 -2.15 3.35 -3.66
N LEU A 212 -1.56 4.50 -3.34
CA LEU A 212 -2.28 5.79 -3.32
C LEU A 212 -2.83 6.16 -4.70
N ARG A 213 -2.04 5.95 -5.77
CA ARG A 213 -2.48 6.18 -7.16
C ARG A 213 -3.59 5.23 -7.57
N PHE A 214 -3.53 3.96 -7.16
CA PHE A 214 -4.62 3.02 -7.39
C PHE A 214 -5.92 3.45 -6.72
N VAL A 215 -5.86 3.99 -5.50
CA VAL A 215 -7.03 4.56 -4.82
C VAL A 215 -7.57 5.80 -5.56
N ALA A 216 -6.70 6.66 -6.08
CA ALA A 216 -7.13 7.78 -6.90
C ALA A 216 -7.80 7.32 -8.20
N TYR A 217 -7.25 6.31 -8.87
CA TYR A 217 -7.87 5.70 -10.04
C TYR A 217 -9.22 5.06 -9.72
N SER A 218 -9.35 4.29 -8.64
CA SER A 218 -10.62 3.63 -8.27
C SER A 218 -11.74 4.65 -7.93
N LYS A 219 -11.36 5.84 -7.45
CA LYS A 219 -12.25 6.99 -7.25
C LYS A 219 -12.47 7.85 -8.51
N ASN A 220 -12.00 7.40 -9.68
CA ASN A 220 -12.06 8.12 -10.96
C ASN A 220 -11.41 9.51 -10.92
N LYS A 221 -10.35 9.66 -10.11
CA LYS A 221 -9.54 10.88 -10.01
C LYS A 221 -8.29 10.82 -10.88
N LEU A 222 -7.85 9.61 -11.25
CA LEU A 222 -6.87 9.35 -12.29
C LEU A 222 -7.50 8.54 -13.42
N SER A 223 -7.04 8.76 -14.64
CA SER A 223 -7.38 8.02 -15.84
C SER A 223 -6.62 6.69 -15.94
N ALA A 224 -7.07 5.83 -16.85
CA ALA A 224 -6.38 4.59 -17.17
C ALA A 224 -4.98 4.83 -17.74
N ASP A 225 -4.82 5.84 -18.59
CA ASP A 225 -3.54 6.15 -19.23
C ASP A 225 -2.50 6.55 -18.17
N GLU A 226 -2.90 7.39 -17.20
CA GLU A 226 -2.01 7.84 -16.12
C GLU A 226 -1.48 6.70 -15.23
N ILE A 227 -2.29 5.66 -14.98
CA ILE A 227 -1.81 4.49 -14.21
C ILE A 227 -1.06 3.49 -15.08
N LEU A 228 -1.32 3.43 -16.39
CA LEU A 228 -0.56 2.58 -17.31
C LEU A 228 0.83 3.16 -17.59
N ASP A 229 0.97 4.49 -17.59
CA ASP A 229 2.26 5.17 -17.70
C ASP A 229 3.19 4.78 -16.54
N ASP A 230 2.66 4.64 -15.32
CA ASP A 230 3.45 4.15 -14.18
C ASP A 230 4.09 2.77 -14.48
N ILE A 231 3.32 1.87 -15.11
CA ILE A 231 3.80 0.53 -15.44
C ILE A 231 4.93 0.66 -16.46
N SER A 232 4.73 1.45 -17.52
CA SER A 232 5.72 1.65 -18.58
C SER A 232 7.03 2.21 -18.02
N GLU A 233 6.94 3.22 -17.17
CA GLU A 233 8.07 3.99 -16.68
C GLU A 233 8.83 3.27 -15.57
N TYR A 234 8.12 2.68 -14.60
CA TYR A 234 8.73 2.17 -13.38
C TYR A 234 8.93 0.65 -13.36
N SER A 235 8.46 -0.09 -14.37
CA SER A 235 8.78 -1.52 -14.50
C SER A 235 10.28 -1.78 -14.59
N GLY A 236 11.06 -0.81 -15.10
CA GLY A 236 12.53 -0.87 -15.14
C GLY A 236 13.19 -0.86 -13.76
N LEU A 237 12.50 -0.39 -12.72
CA LEU A 237 12.99 -0.41 -11.34
C LEU A 237 12.90 -1.79 -10.70
N LEU A 238 12.05 -2.68 -11.22
CA LEU A 238 11.97 -4.05 -10.72
C LEU A 238 13.24 -4.82 -11.13
N PRO A 239 13.81 -5.63 -10.22
CA PRO A 239 14.99 -6.42 -10.54
C PRO A 239 14.70 -7.35 -11.73
N ARG A 240 15.49 -7.20 -12.81
CA ARG A 240 15.43 -8.09 -13.98
C ARG A 240 16.11 -9.41 -13.62
N GLY A 241 15.29 -10.42 -13.33
CA GLY A 241 15.74 -11.77 -13.08
C GLY A 241 14.57 -12.74 -13.16
N LEU A 242 14.77 -13.82 -13.91
CA LEU A 242 14.00 -15.05 -13.80
C LEU A 242 14.17 -15.57 -12.36
N GLU A 243 13.27 -15.19 -11.44
CA GLU A 243 13.05 -16.02 -10.24
C GLU A 243 12.22 -17.23 -10.70
N TYR A 244 12.86 -18.11 -11.47
CA TYR A 244 12.54 -19.53 -11.45
C TYR A 244 13.09 -20.07 -10.12
N GLY A 245 12.22 -20.57 -9.26
CA GLY A 245 12.60 -21.40 -8.11
C GLY A 245 13.14 -20.64 -6.90
N ASP A 246 12.23 -20.08 -6.11
CA ASP A 246 12.13 -20.45 -4.68
C ASP A 246 10.67 -20.93 -4.55
N GLU A 247 10.41 -22.22 -4.71
CA GLU A 247 10.34 -23.11 -3.55
C GLU A 247 9.89 -22.35 -2.29
N ILE A 248 8.57 -22.17 -2.16
CA ILE A 248 7.96 -22.37 -0.86
C ILE A 248 7.39 -23.78 -0.91
N PHE A 249 8.30 -24.73 -0.70
CA PHE A 249 7.96 -26.08 -0.25
C PHE A 249 7.28 -26.00 1.13
N ASP A 250 6.28 -26.88 1.24
CA ASP A 250 5.98 -27.75 2.38
C ASP A 250 5.37 -27.21 3.68
N ILE A 251 4.06 -27.53 3.75
CA ILE A 251 3.13 -27.71 4.88
C ILE A 251 2.47 -26.44 5.45
#